data_AF-A0A954Y764-F1
#
_entry.id   AF-A0A954Y764-F1
#
_cell.length_a   1.000
_cell.length_b   1.000
_cell.length_c   1.000
_cell.angle_alpha   90.00
_cell.angle_beta   90.00
_cell.angle_gamma   90.00
#
_symmetry.space_group_name_H-M   'P 1'
#
loop_
_entity.id
_entity.type
_entity.pdbx_description
1 polymer ?
#
loop_
_entity_poly.entity_id
_entity_poly.type
_entity_poly.pdbx_seq_one_letter_code
_entity_poly.pdbx_strand_id
1 'polypeptide(L)'
;MTDYPPAVTAGDDLESGSEVVRVKGVKGRRRMFALDHWIGVDECTAIGFAVVEGLPIAVGIVHYAPITTTAVREWKVGEMIRPEPWMPRFDDRQPPTPDSLRNRWRNVGGTAKRAATGMASGSLTLGGSVNSAGVVTADAPLARREGQDPDEFYAEVARYYRAFAATTGGKPTTSIAKIAGVHRNTAAQWVHQARKRGHLEPADKAE
;
A
#
# COMPACT_ATOMS: atom_id res chain seq x y z
N MET A 1 2.22 14.60 -32.31
CA MET A 1 1.79 14.00 -31.03
C MET A 1 1.77 12.51 -31.29
N THR A 2 2.78 11.79 -30.80
CA THR A 2 3.00 10.39 -31.18
C THR A 2 2.06 9.53 -30.36
N ASP A 3 1.04 8.96 -31.00
CA ASP A 3 0.19 7.92 -30.42
C ASP A 3 1.04 6.67 -30.22
N TYR A 4 1.63 6.54 -29.03
CA TYR A 4 2.27 5.30 -28.62
C TYR A 4 1.17 4.31 -28.25
N PRO A 5 1.09 3.13 -28.88
CA PRO A 5 0.16 2.11 -28.44
C PRO A 5 0.49 1.73 -26.99
N PRO A 6 -0.52 1.58 -26.12
CA PRO A 6 -0.29 1.21 -24.72
C PRO A 6 0.55 -0.06 -24.65
N ALA A 7 1.64 -0.03 -23.87
CA ALA A 7 2.35 -1.24 -23.50
C ALA A 7 1.48 -1.98 -22.46
N VAL A 8 0.48 -2.71 -22.95
CA VAL A 8 -0.40 -3.53 -22.11
C VAL A 8 0.35 -4.82 -21.80
N THR A 9 0.76 -5.00 -20.55
CA THR A 9 1.34 -6.28 -20.11
C THR A 9 0.22 -7.21 -19.65
N ALA A 10 -0.69 -7.53 -20.56
CA ALA A 10 -1.66 -8.60 -20.43
C ALA A 10 -1.49 -9.44 -21.69
N GLY A 11 -0.75 -10.54 -21.56
CA GLY A 11 -0.02 -11.16 -22.67
C GLY A 11 -0.82 -11.28 -23.96
N ASP A 12 -0.26 -10.77 -25.06
CA ASP A 12 -0.62 -10.81 -26.50
C ASP A 12 -2.09 -10.68 -26.94
N ASP A 13 -3.07 -10.85 -26.06
CA ASP A 13 -4.50 -11.03 -26.35
C ASP A 13 -5.37 -9.91 -25.76
N LEU A 14 -4.81 -8.84 -25.18
CA LEU A 14 -5.63 -7.68 -24.81
C LEU A 14 -5.97 -6.87 -26.07
N GLU A 15 -6.90 -7.38 -26.88
CA GLU A 15 -7.52 -6.57 -27.92
C GLU A 15 -8.13 -5.34 -27.23
N SER A 16 -7.68 -4.16 -27.65
CA SER A 16 -8.18 -2.86 -27.22
C SER A 16 -9.71 -2.85 -27.30
N GLY A 17 -10.39 -3.00 -26.16
CA GLY A 17 -11.85 -3.07 -26.07
C GLY A 17 -12.43 -4.37 -25.50
N SER A 18 -11.62 -5.40 -25.25
CA SER A 18 -12.10 -6.64 -24.62
C SER A 18 -12.23 -6.49 -23.10
N GLU A 19 -13.43 -6.74 -22.57
CA GLU A 19 -13.77 -6.68 -21.13
C GLU A 19 -13.09 -7.79 -20.28
N VAL A 20 -12.27 -8.62 -20.92
CA VAL A 20 -11.76 -9.87 -20.37
C VAL A 20 -10.24 -9.91 -20.47
N VAL A 21 -9.58 -9.98 -19.33
CA VAL A 21 -8.12 -10.13 -19.27
C VAL A 21 -7.75 -11.60 -19.19
N ARG A 22 -6.86 -12.03 -20.09
CA ARG A 22 -6.34 -13.39 -20.12
C ARG A 22 -5.03 -13.46 -19.34
N VAL A 23 -5.06 -14.09 -18.18
CA VAL A 23 -3.87 -14.25 -17.32
C VAL A 23 -3.39 -15.70 -17.37
N LYS A 24 -2.09 -15.89 -17.61
CA LYS A 24 -1.45 -17.21 -17.56
C LYS A 24 -1.14 -17.56 -16.10
N GLY A 25 -1.84 -18.52 -15.54
CA GLY A 25 -1.59 -19.00 -14.17
C GLY A 25 -0.31 -19.82 -14.04
N VAL A 26 0.10 -20.09 -12.79
CA VAL A 26 1.33 -20.84 -12.42
C VAL A 26 1.43 -22.23 -13.06
N LYS A 27 0.28 -22.87 -13.36
CA LYS A 27 0.22 -24.19 -14.02
C LYS A 27 0.05 -24.11 -15.55
N GLY A 28 0.31 -22.95 -16.17
CA GLY A 28 0.08 -22.72 -17.59
C GLY A 28 -1.39 -22.65 -18.03
N ARG A 29 -2.34 -22.89 -17.11
CA ARG A 29 -3.77 -22.71 -17.38
C ARG A 29 -4.08 -21.22 -17.55
N ARG A 30 -4.65 -20.87 -18.69
CA ARG A 30 -5.17 -19.53 -18.96
C ARG A 30 -6.48 -19.35 -18.19
N ARG A 31 -6.59 -18.28 -17.40
CA ARG A 31 -7.85 -17.85 -16.79
C ARG A 31 -8.28 -16.55 -17.42
N MET A 32 -9.58 -16.40 -17.58
CA MET A 32 -10.23 -15.19 -18.07
C MET A 32 -10.84 -14.48 -16.86
N PHE A 33 -10.53 -13.21 -16.71
CA PHE A 33 -11.07 -12.36 -15.65
C PHE A 33 -11.82 -11.20 -16.28
N ALA A 34 -13.06 -10.98 -15.84
CA ALA A 34 -13.77 -9.75 -16.17
C ALA A 34 -13.13 -8.60 -15.39
N LEU A 35 -12.68 -7.57 -16.10
CA LEU A 35 -12.09 -6.41 -15.45
C LEU A 35 -13.21 -5.59 -14.80
N ASP A 36 -12.99 -5.19 -13.55
CA ASP A 36 -13.96 -4.45 -12.74
C ASP A 36 -13.65 -2.95 -12.78
N HIS A 37 -12.41 -2.57 -12.44
CA HIS A 37 -11.98 -1.17 -12.41
C HIS A 37 -10.47 -1.06 -12.60
N TRP A 38 -9.99 0.17 -12.84
CA TRP A 38 -8.58 0.51 -12.86
C TRP A 38 -8.20 1.41 -11.68
N ILE A 39 -6.96 1.29 -11.24
CA ILE A 39 -6.36 2.15 -10.21
C ILE A 39 -5.10 2.74 -10.81
N GLY A 40 -5.04 4.08 -10.86
CA GLY A 40 -3.82 4.77 -11.23
C GLY A 40 -2.76 4.54 -10.15
N VAL A 41 -1.53 4.28 -10.57
CA VAL A 41 -0.36 4.17 -9.68
C VAL A 41 0.46 5.45 -9.74
N ASP A 42 0.56 6.01 -10.94
CA ASP A 42 1.23 7.26 -11.23
C ASP A 42 0.55 7.93 -12.44
N GLU A 43 1.18 8.96 -13.00
CA GLU A 43 0.66 9.73 -14.14
C GLU A 43 0.68 8.98 -15.49
N CYS A 44 1.38 7.85 -15.56
CA CYS A 44 1.61 7.04 -16.75
C CYS A 44 1.25 5.55 -16.56
N THR A 45 0.97 5.10 -15.34
CA THR A 45 0.71 3.70 -15.01
C THR A 45 -0.66 3.51 -14.36
N ALA A 46 -1.42 2.54 -14.85
CA ALA A 46 -2.65 2.07 -14.22
C ALA A 46 -2.67 0.54 -14.12
N ILE A 47 -3.27 0.03 -13.04
CA ILE A 47 -3.46 -1.40 -12.79
C ILE A 47 -4.94 -1.71 -12.88
N GLY A 48 -5.27 -2.72 -13.68
CA GLY A 48 -6.62 -3.25 -13.82
C GLY A 48 -6.87 -4.33 -12.77
N PHE A 49 -8.00 -4.23 -12.07
CA PHE A 49 -8.42 -5.20 -11.05
C PHE A 49 -9.67 -5.94 -11.49
N ALA A 50 -9.74 -7.22 -11.12
CA ALA A 50 -10.94 -8.04 -11.20
C ALA A 50 -11.32 -8.48 -9.78
N VAL A 51 -12.62 -8.65 -9.53
CA VAL A 51 -13.11 -9.18 -8.24
C VAL A 51 -13.39 -10.67 -8.40
N VAL A 52 -12.72 -11.49 -7.59
CA VAL A 52 -12.89 -12.94 -7.57
C VAL A 52 -13.20 -13.35 -6.15
N GLU A 53 -14.38 -13.93 -5.92
CA GLU A 53 -14.84 -14.34 -4.58
C GLU A 53 -14.79 -13.17 -3.56
N GLY A 54 -15.09 -11.95 -4.02
CA GLY A 54 -15.07 -10.73 -3.20
C GLY A 54 -13.68 -10.14 -2.95
N LEU A 55 -12.61 -10.74 -3.48
CA LEU A 55 -11.24 -10.24 -3.34
C LEU A 55 -10.77 -9.56 -4.64
N PRO A 56 -10.21 -8.34 -4.57
CA PRO A 56 -9.63 -7.69 -5.74
C PRO A 56 -8.30 -8.36 -6.09
N ILE A 57 -8.15 -8.73 -7.36
CA ILE A 57 -6.95 -9.33 -7.94
C ILE A 57 -6.46 -8.43 -9.06
N ALA A 58 -5.20 -8.02 -9.02
CA ALA A 58 -4.57 -7.32 -10.12
C ALA A 58 -4.44 -8.26 -11.33
N VAL A 59 -5.05 -7.89 -12.45
CA VAL A 59 -5.14 -8.73 -13.65
C VAL A 59 -4.47 -8.10 -14.87
N GLY A 60 -4.31 -6.77 -14.90
CA GLY A 60 -3.71 -6.07 -16.03
C GLY A 60 -2.90 -4.86 -15.60
N ILE A 61 -1.96 -4.45 -16.45
CA ILE A 61 -1.15 -3.24 -16.28
C ILE A 61 -1.13 -2.52 -17.61
N VAL A 62 -1.38 -1.22 -17.57
CA VAL A 62 -1.12 -0.32 -18.69
C VAL A 62 -0.09 0.70 -18.28
N HIS A 63 0.93 0.86 -19.11
CA HIS A 63 1.98 1.84 -18.93
C HIS A 63 2.15 2.65 -20.23
N TYR A 64 2.09 3.98 -20.10
CA TYR A 64 2.09 4.94 -21.21
C TYR A 64 3.43 5.65 -21.42
N ALA A 65 4.47 5.26 -20.67
CA ALA A 65 5.84 5.71 -20.90
C ALA A 65 6.68 4.56 -21.50
N PRO A 66 7.77 4.88 -22.23
CA PRO A 66 8.67 3.86 -22.73
C PRO A 66 9.35 3.17 -21.54
N ILE A 67 9.00 1.90 -21.34
CA ILE A 67 9.60 1.03 -20.34
C ILE A 67 10.40 -0.06 -21.03
N THR A 68 11.56 -0.40 -20.47
CA THR A 68 12.34 -1.53 -21.00
C THR A 68 11.60 -2.82 -20.69
N THR A 69 11.69 -3.81 -21.58
CA THR A 69 11.12 -5.16 -21.35
C THR A 69 11.68 -5.81 -20.08
N THR A 70 12.91 -5.47 -19.68
CA THR A 70 13.50 -5.88 -18.39
C THR A 70 12.74 -5.29 -17.22
N ALA A 71 12.47 -3.99 -17.21
CA ALA A 71 11.72 -3.34 -16.13
C ALA A 71 10.30 -3.90 -16.01
N VAL A 72 9.63 -4.19 -17.13
CA VAL A 72 8.32 -4.88 -17.12
C VAL A 72 8.40 -6.28 -16.52
N ARG A 73 9.47 -7.04 -16.79
CA ARG A 73 9.66 -8.39 -16.23
C ARG A 73 9.98 -8.39 -14.74
N GLU A 74 10.66 -7.34 -14.27
CA GLU A 74 10.96 -7.15 -12.86
C GLU A 74 9.74 -6.70 -12.05
N TRP A 75 8.70 -6.17 -12.71
CA TRP A 75 7.43 -5.86 -12.07
C TRP A 75 6.70 -7.13 -11.66
N LYS A 76 6.87 -7.51 -10.40
CA LYS A 76 6.08 -8.57 -9.79
C LYS A 76 4.68 -8.03 -9.47
N VAL A 77 3.73 -8.32 -10.35
CA VAL A 77 2.30 -7.98 -10.17
C VAL A 77 1.77 -8.38 -8.78
N GLY A 78 2.26 -9.48 -8.20
CA GLY A 78 1.89 -9.94 -6.86
C GLY A 78 2.48 -9.16 -5.68
N GLU A 79 3.55 -8.39 -5.89
CA GLU A 79 4.08 -7.43 -4.91
C GLU A 79 3.49 -6.02 -5.14
N MET A 80 2.77 -5.84 -6.26
CA MET A 80 2.26 -4.56 -6.70
C MET A 80 1.01 -4.17 -5.90
N ILE A 81 1.28 -3.27 -4.95
CA ILE A 81 0.40 -2.22 -4.42
C ILE A 81 -0.92 -2.72 -3.84
N ARG A 82 -1.02 -2.63 -2.51
CA ARG A 82 -2.34 -2.49 -1.88
C ARG A 82 -2.87 -1.13 -2.33
N PRO A 83 -3.99 -1.07 -3.06
CA PRO A 83 -4.51 0.22 -3.49
C PRO A 83 -4.82 1.08 -2.29
N GLU A 84 -4.23 2.27 -2.26
CA GLU A 84 -4.45 3.21 -1.17
C GLU A 84 -5.72 4.03 -1.45
N PRO A 85 -6.49 4.45 -0.42
CA PRO A 85 -7.75 5.17 -0.61
C PRO A 85 -7.62 6.48 -1.39
N TRP A 86 -6.44 7.09 -1.40
CA TRP A 86 -6.16 8.33 -2.13
C TRP A 86 -5.88 8.11 -3.62
N MET A 87 -5.63 6.87 -4.05
CA MET A 87 -5.35 6.59 -5.45
C MET A 87 -6.62 6.77 -6.30
N PRO A 88 -6.57 7.51 -7.41
CA PRO A 88 -7.67 7.65 -8.33
C PRO A 88 -8.06 6.31 -8.93
N ARG A 89 -9.31 6.00 -8.69
CA ARG A 89 -10.04 4.88 -9.27
C ARG A 89 -10.73 5.31 -10.55
N PHE A 90 -10.73 4.42 -11.54
CA PHE A 90 -11.47 4.55 -12.78
C PHE A 90 -12.42 3.36 -12.86
N ASP A 91 -13.72 3.62 -12.73
CA ASP A 91 -14.75 2.56 -12.68
C ASP A 91 -15.11 2.02 -14.08
N ASP A 92 -14.48 2.56 -15.11
CA ASP A 92 -14.65 2.08 -16.47
C ASP A 92 -13.89 0.75 -16.66
N ARG A 93 -14.48 -0.17 -17.43
CA ARG A 93 -13.82 -1.43 -17.82
C ARG A 93 -12.69 -1.21 -18.82
N GLN A 94 -12.67 -0.06 -19.48
CA GLN A 94 -11.62 0.30 -20.43
C GLN A 94 -10.42 0.92 -19.72
N PRO A 95 -9.19 0.66 -20.19
CA PRO A 95 -8.01 1.29 -19.62
C PRO A 95 -8.11 2.81 -19.74
N PRO A 96 -7.75 3.56 -18.68
CA PRO A 96 -7.83 5.01 -18.70
C PRO A 96 -6.87 5.58 -19.72
N THR A 97 -7.34 6.47 -20.60
CA THR A 97 -6.46 7.17 -21.55
C THR A 97 -5.32 7.90 -20.84
N PRO A 98 -4.16 8.11 -21.48
CA PRO A 98 -3.04 8.84 -20.88
C PRO A 98 -3.44 10.19 -20.27
N ASP A 99 -4.31 10.92 -20.95
CA ASP A 99 -4.77 12.23 -20.49
C ASP A 99 -5.74 12.12 -19.32
N SER A 100 -6.64 11.13 -19.33
CA SER A 100 -7.52 10.88 -18.16
C SER A 100 -6.72 10.51 -16.91
N LEU A 101 -5.66 9.71 -17.09
CA LEU A 101 -4.76 9.30 -16.01
C LEU A 101 -4.01 10.52 -15.45
N ARG A 102 -3.33 11.28 -16.31
CA ARG A 102 -2.63 12.52 -15.93
C ARG A 102 -3.55 13.53 -15.25
N ASN A 103 -4.74 13.77 -15.80
CA ASN A 103 -5.69 14.73 -15.26
C ASN A 103 -6.16 14.31 -13.86
N ARG A 104 -6.51 13.03 -13.67
CA ARG A 104 -6.96 12.53 -12.37
C ARG A 104 -5.83 12.52 -11.35
N TRP A 105 -4.60 12.17 -11.77
CA TRP A 105 -3.42 12.21 -10.91
C TRP A 105 -3.10 13.63 -10.43
N ARG A 106 -3.16 14.62 -11.33
CA ARG A 106 -2.98 16.04 -10.97
C ARG A 106 -4.07 16.54 -10.01
N ASN A 107 -5.31 16.11 -10.20
CA ASN A 107 -6.41 16.48 -9.30
C ASN A 107 -6.18 15.89 -7.90
N VAL A 108 -5.81 14.61 -7.82
CA VAL A 108 -5.49 13.92 -6.56
C VAL A 108 -4.27 14.55 -5.88
N GLY A 109 -3.18 14.78 -6.63
CA GLY A 109 -1.99 15.45 -6.14
C GLY A 109 -2.26 16.88 -5.69
N GLY A 110 -3.21 17.58 -6.32
CA GLY A 110 -3.69 18.89 -5.87
C GLY A 110 -4.44 18.83 -4.54
N THR A 111 -5.22 17.78 -4.28
CA THR A 111 -5.87 17.53 -2.97
C THR A 111 -4.92 17.00 -1.91
N ALA A 112 -4.01 16.08 -2.24
CA ALA A 112 -3.00 15.56 -1.32
C ALA A 112 -2.00 16.68 -0.92
N LYS A 113 -1.60 17.51 -1.88
CA LYS A 113 -0.79 18.70 -1.62
C LYS A 113 -1.56 19.76 -0.84
N ARG A 114 -2.88 19.91 -1.02
CA ARG A 114 -3.73 20.80 -0.18
C ARG A 114 -3.96 20.24 1.23
N ALA A 115 -4.06 18.93 1.41
CA ALA A 115 -4.11 18.31 2.73
C ALA A 115 -2.78 18.50 3.47
N ALA A 116 -1.65 18.34 2.76
CA ALA A 116 -0.32 18.60 3.31
C ALA A 116 -0.03 20.11 3.56
N THR A 117 -0.51 21.00 2.69
CA THR A 117 -0.27 22.46 2.79
C THR A 117 -1.25 23.15 3.75
N GLY A 118 -2.48 22.64 3.87
CA GLY A 118 -3.48 23.11 4.84
C GLY A 118 -3.09 22.80 6.30
N MET A 119 -2.16 21.87 6.53
CA MET A 119 -1.55 21.64 7.84
C MET A 119 -0.35 22.56 8.14
N ALA A 120 0.13 23.34 7.16
CA ALA A 120 1.32 24.20 7.30
C ALA A 120 1.01 25.70 7.54
N SER A 121 -0.26 26.11 7.65
CA SER A 121 -0.63 27.52 7.91
C SER A 121 -1.72 27.73 8.96
N GLY A 122 -2.01 26.72 9.77
CA GLY A 122 -2.68 26.93 11.04
C GLY A 122 -1.65 27.33 12.08
N SER A 123 -1.64 28.60 12.48
CA SER A 123 -1.01 29.05 13.72
C SER A 123 -1.67 28.28 14.88
N LEU A 124 -1.07 27.15 15.24
CA LEU A 124 -1.51 26.28 16.32
C LEU A 124 -0.68 26.64 17.55
N THR A 125 -1.33 27.36 18.45
CA THR A 125 -1.02 27.41 19.86
C THR A 125 -0.70 26.00 20.38
N LEU A 126 0.40 25.87 21.12
CA LEU A 126 0.74 24.68 21.88
C LEU A 126 -0.39 24.35 22.86
N GLY A 127 -1.25 23.43 22.47
CA GLY A 127 -2.28 22.81 23.30
C GLY A 127 -2.50 21.39 22.82
N GLY A 128 -1.85 20.43 23.49
CA GLY A 128 -2.03 19.01 23.20
C GLY A 128 -3.49 18.60 23.41
N SER A 129 -4.21 18.35 22.31
CA SER A 129 -5.55 17.76 22.36
C SER A 129 -5.43 16.26 22.23
N VAL A 130 -5.58 15.56 23.35
CA VAL A 130 -5.85 14.13 23.41
C VAL A 130 -7.28 13.87 22.93
N ASN A 131 -7.45 13.15 21.82
CA ASN A 131 -8.76 12.66 21.41
C ASN A 131 -9.16 11.48 22.31
N SER A 132 -10.30 11.59 22.99
CA SER A 132 -10.84 10.67 24.01
C SER A 132 -11.26 9.27 23.51
N ALA A 133 -10.89 8.89 22.28
CA ALA A 133 -11.40 7.68 21.61
C ALA A 133 -10.41 6.51 21.52
N GLY A 134 -9.14 6.67 21.93
CA GLY A 134 -8.18 5.54 21.99
C GLY A 134 -7.83 4.90 20.63
N VAL A 135 -8.26 5.47 19.50
CA VAL A 135 -7.93 4.96 18.16
C VAL A 135 -6.60 5.57 17.73
N VAL A 136 -5.55 4.75 17.75
CA VAL A 136 -4.20 5.12 17.27
C VAL A 136 -4.23 5.13 15.74
N THR A 137 -4.39 6.31 15.13
CA THR A 137 -4.22 6.48 13.68
C THR A 137 -2.74 6.32 13.32
N ALA A 138 -2.44 5.38 12.42
CA ALA A 138 -1.09 4.93 12.05
C ALA A 138 -0.34 5.87 11.09
N ASP A 139 -0.38 7.19 11.34
CA ASP A 139 0.12 8.18 10.37
C ASP A 139 1.62 8.50 10.51
N ALA A 140 2.28 8.04 11.58
CA ALA A 140 3.72 8.20 11.75
C ALA A 140 4.43 6.84 11.75
N PRO A 141 5.51 6.66 10.96
CA PRO A 141 6.33 5.45 11.04
C PRO A 141 6.84 5.29 12.47
N LEU A 142 6.68 4.10 13.04
CA LEU A 142 7.13 3.78 14.39
C LEU A 142 8.66 3.80 14.45
N ALA A 143 9.21 4.98 14.73
CA ALA A 143 10.65 5.23 14.86
C ALA A 143 10.88 6.05 16.13
N ARG A 144 11.99 5.76 16.82
CA ARG A 144 12.39 6.52 18.01
C ARG A 144 12.71 7.96 17.61
N ARG A 145 12.06 8.93 18.25
CA ARG A 145 12.34 10.35 18.02
C ARG A 145 13.67 10.74 18.66
N GLU A 146 14.34 11.74 18.11
CA GLU A 146 15.54 12.30 18.73
C GLU A 146 15.20 12.84 20.13
N GLY A 147 15.98 12.43 21.14
CA GLY A 147 15.74 12.78 22.54
C GLY A 147 14.63 11.99 23.24
N GLN A 148 13.90 11.09 22.56
CA GLN A 148 12.85 10.28 23.20
C GLN A 148 13.47 9.32 24.24
N ASP A 149 12.83 9.26 25.41
CA ASP A 149 13.18 8.27 26.44
C ASP A 149 13.06 6.86 25.83
N PRO A 150 14.11 6.02 25.92
CA PRO A 150 14.01 4.63 25.52
C PRO A 150 12.78 3.91 26.08
N ASP A 151 12.38 4.21 27.31
CA ASP A 151 11.27 3.51 27.97
C ASP A 151 9.91 3.85 27.35
N GLU A 152 9.68 5.13 27.04
CA GLU A 152 8.49 5.57 26.31
C GLU A 152 8.39 4.91 24.92
N PHE A 153 9.52 4.83 24.20
CA PHE A 153 9.56 4.16 22.91
C PHE A 153 9.16 2.68 23.02
N TYR A 154 9.68 1.96 24.03
CA TYR A 154 9.34 0.54 24.19
C TYR A 154 7.94 0.30 24.74
N ALA A 155 7.38 1.22 25.54
CA ALA A 155 5.97 1.21 25.90
C ALA A 155 5.07 1.37 24.66
N GLU A 156 5.46 2.23 23.71
CA GLU A 156 4.75 2.40 22.45
C GLU A 156 4.82 1.13 21.58
N VAL A 157 6.01 0.53 21.45
CA VAL A 157 6.19 -0.77 20.75
C VAL A 157 5.29 -1.84 21.38
N ALA A 158 5.20 -1.91 22.71
CA ALA A 158 4.36 -2.86 23.41
C ALA A 158 2.87 -2.67 23.10
N ARG A 159 2.41 -1.41 23.04
CA ARG A 159 1.04 -1.07 22.66
C ARG A 159 0.70 -1.56 21.25
N TYR A 160 1.56 -1.30 20.27
CA TYR A 160 1.37 -1.80 18.90
C TYR A 160 1.39 -3.33 18.84
N TYR A 161 2.27 -3.98 19.59
CA TYR A 161 2.34 -5.44 19.64
C TYR A 161 1.04 -6.07 20.12
N ARG A 162 0.46 -5.57 21.21
CA ARG A 162 -0.83 -6.07 21.74
C ARG A 162 -1.97 -5.84 20.75
N ALA A 163 -2.03 -4.66 20.11
CA ALA A 163 -3.02 -4.36 19.09
C ALA A 163 -2.94 -5.36 17.92
N PHE A 164 -1.74 -5.61 17.38
CA PHE A 164 -1.59 -6.57 16.29
C PHE A 164 -1.74 -8.02 16.70
N ALA A 165 -1.42 -8.37 17.95
CA ALA A 165 -1.63 -9.71 18.48
C ALA A 165 -3.13 -10.04 18.51
N ALA A 166 -3.98 -9.08 18.89
CA ALA A 166 -5.43 -9.23 18.88
C ALA A 166 -6.01 -9.37 17.46
N THR A 167 -5.43 -8.69 16.45
CA THR A 167 -6.02 -8.63 15.10
C THR A 167 -5.42 -9.60 14.09
N THR A 168 -4.11 -9.89 14.15
CA THR A 168 -3.36 -10.43 13.00
C THR A 168 -3.11 -11.95 13.06
N GLY A 169 -3.83 -12.68 13.92
CA GLY A 169 -3.78 -14.15 13.93
C GLY A 169 -2.37 -14.74 14.12
N GLY A 170 -1.52 -14.10 14.94
CA GLY A 170 -0.23 -14.67 15.36
C GLY A 170 1.04 -14.12 14.71
N LYS A 171 0.99 -13.04 13.90
CA LYS A 171 2.20 -12.40 13.34
C LYS A 171 2.40 -10.92 13.71
N PRO A 172 2.28 -10.52 14.99
CA PRO A 172 2.37 -9.12 15.40
C PRO A 172 3.69 -8.44 15.02
N THR A 173 4.83 -9.13 15.17
CA THR A 173 6.15 -8.57 14.83
C THR A 173 6.29 -8.22 13.35
N THR A 174 5.69 -9.01 12.45
CA THR A 174 5.73 -8.73 11.01
C THR A 174 4.91 -7.49 10.66
N SER A 175 3.75 -7.30 11.31
CA SER A 175 2.94 -6.09 11.14
C SER A 175 3.65 -4.84 11.65
N ILE A 176 4.31 -4.91 12.81
CA ILE A 176 5.12 -3.81 13.35
C ILE A 176 6.24 -3.44 12.36
N ALA A 177 6.98 -4.44 11.86
CA ALA A 177 8.06 -4.21 10.90
C ALA A 177 7.57 -3.47 9.64
N LYS A 178 6.42 -3.89 9.11
CA LYS A 178 5.81 -3.29 7.93
C LYS A 178 5.43 -1.82 8.15
N ILE A 179 4.79 -1.49 9.27
CA ILE A 179 4.32 -0.13 9.57
C ILE A 179 5.48 0.80 9.94
N ALA A 180 6.49 0.28 10.64
CA ALA A 180 7.69 1.01 10.98
C ALA A 180 8.63 1.22 9.78
N GLY A 181 8.43 0.50 8.67
CA GLY A 181 9.35 0.52 7.53
C GLY A 181 10.74 -0.04 7.86
N VAL A 182 10.83 -0.95 8.83
CA VAL A 182 12.12 -1.53 9.29
C VAL A 182 12.21 -3.02 8.99
N HIS A 183 13.43 -3.54 8.98
CA HIS A 183 13.66 -4.97 8.84
C HIS A 183 13.03 -5.75 10.00
N ARG A 184 12.49 -6.95 9.73
CA ARG A 184 11.81 -7.79 10.74
C ARG A 184 12.67 -8.06 11.97
N ASN A 185 13.99 -8.26 11.79
CA ASN A 185 14.91 -8.49 12.92
C ASN A 185 14.98 -7.29 13.86
N THR A 186 14.92 -6.06 13.32
CA THR A 186 14.91 -4.82 14.12
C THR A 186 13.65 -4.74 14.97
N ALA A 187 12.48 -5.00 14.35
CA ALA A 187 11.22 -5.06 15.10
C ALA A 187 11.23 -6.17 16.16
N ALA A 188 11.81 -7.33 15.87
CA ALA A 188 11.96 -8.42 16.85
C ALA A 188 12.86 -8.02 18.03
N GLN A 189 13.96 -7.31 17.78
CA GLN A 189 14.81 -6.76 18.83
C GLN A 189 14.07 -5.74 19.70
N TRP A 190 13.24 -4.87 19.11
CA TRP A 190 12.42 -3.93 19.87
C TRP A 190 11.43 -4.63 20.78
N VAL A 191 10.73 -5.66 20.27
CA VAL A 191 9.81 -6.48 21.08
C VAL A 191 10.56 -7.18 22.22
N HIS A 192 11.76 -7.70 21.96
CA HIS A 192 12.60 -8.31 23.00
C HIS A 192 13.00 -7.30 24.09
N GLN A 193 13.40 -6.08 23.72
CA GLN A 193 13.73 -5.03 24.69
C GLN A 193 12.50 -4.58 25.49
N ALA A 194 11.33 -4.47 24.85
CA ALA A 194 10.07 -4.16 25.53
C ALA A 194 9.72 -5.24 26.58
N ARG A 195 9.92 -6.53 26.27
CA ARG A 195 9.78 -7.63 27.25
C ARG A 195 10.79 -7.53 28.39
N LYS A 196 12.06 -7.31 28.07
CA LYS A 196 13.14 -7.18 29.07
C LYS A 196 12.87 -6.03 30.06
N ARG A 197 12.19 -4.98 29.62
CA ARG A 197 11.80 -3.81 30.42
C ARG A 197 10.46 -3.96 31.15
N GLY A 198 9.74 -5.07 30.94
CA GLY A 198 8.44 -5.31 31.59
C GLY A 198 7.23 -4.68 30.90
N HIS A 199 7.40 -4.06 29.72
CA HIS A 199 6.28 -3.52 28.93
C HIS A 199 5.48 -4.61 28.23
N LEU A 200 6.06 -5.80 28.00
CA LEU A 200 5.39 -6.95 27.42
C LEU A 200 5.62 -8.19 28.29
N GLU A 201 4.63 -9.07 28.30
CA GLU A 201 4.75 -10.37 28.94
C GLU A 201 5.89 -11.19 28.31
N PRO A 202 6.62 -11.98 29.12
CA PRO A 202 7.63 -12.91 28.62
C PRO A 202 7.04 -13.77 27.51
N ALA A 203 7.86 -14.17 26.53
CA ALA A 203 7.41 -15.19 25.60
C ALA A 203 7.17 -16.46 26.41
N ASP A 204 5.95 -17.02 26.32
CA ASP A 204 5.72 -18.37 26.82
C ASP A 204 6.76 -19.27 26.18
N LYS A 205 7.62 -19.85 27.02
CA LYS A 205 8.46 -20.97 26.57
C LYS A 205 7.46 -22.06 26.25
N ALA A 206 7.27 -22.35 24.97
CA ALA A 206 6.64 -23.59 24.57
C ALA A 206 7.48 -24.70 25.18
N GLU A 207 6.94 -25.33 26.22
CA GLU A 207 7.51 -26.50 26.89
C GLU A 207 7.43 -27.72 25.96
#